data_AF-A0A920P549-F1
#
_entry.id   AF-A0A920P549-F1
#
_cell.length_a   1.000
_cell.length_b   1.000
_cell.length_c   1.000
_cell.angle_alpha   90.00
_cell.angle_beta   90.00
_cell.angle_gamma   90.00
#
_symmetry.space_group_name_H-M   'P 1'
#
loop_
_entity.id
_entity.type
_entity.pdbx_description
1 polymer ?
#
loop_
_entity_poly.entity_id
_entity_poly.type
_entity_poly.pdbx_seq_one_letter_code
_entity_poly.pdbx_strand_id
1 'polypeptide(L)'
;MKTHGFCLGADNASDLAESWAELGKLFVNDAFGLHTGRSFDSRVSGAMRAKGREAVAGLLMARELHFLGRAMTKPSHPFVGILGGAKISGKIDVIASLLERVDRLLIGGAMANTFFQGPWG
;
A
#
# COMPACT_ATOMS: atom_id res chain seq x y z
N MET A 1 1.30 -15.05 -14.41
CA MET A 1 2.58 -14.37 -14.16
C MET A 1 2.99 -14.68 -12.72
N LYS A 2 3.81 -15.72 -12.54
CA LYS A 2 4.31 -16.14 -11.22
C LYS A 2 5.53 -15.27 -10.91
N THR A 3 5.46 -14.42 -9.91
CA THR A 3 6.64 -13.71 -9.39
C THR A 3 7.64 -14.75 -8.88
N HIS A 4 8.93 -14.54 -9.15
CA HIS A 4 10.03 -15.30 -8.58
C HIS A 4 10.04 -15.10 -7.05
N GLY A 5 9.17 -15.80 -6.34
CA GLY A 5 9.13 -15.85 -4.88
C GLY A 5 10.20 -16.81 -4.39
N PHE A 6 11.46 -16.39 -4.45
CA PHE A 6 12.50 -17.06 -3.66
C PHE A 6 12.28 -16.62 -2.21
N CYS A 7 11.86 -17.54 -1.34
CA CYS A 7 11.64 -17.30 0.08
C CYS A 7 12.98 -17.06 0.78
N LEU A 8 13.56 -15.89 0.58
CA LEU A 8 14.70 -15.43 1.34
C LEU A 8 14.22 -14.94 2.70
N GLY A 9 14.84 -15.42 3.78
CA GLY A 9 14.65 -14.85 5.12
C GLY A 9 14.97 -13.35 5.13
N ALA A 10 14.57 -12.64 6.19
CA ALA A 10 14.72 -11.19 6.27
C ALA A 10 16.16 -10.70 6.05
N ASP A 11 17.16 -11.48 6.45
CA ASP A 11 18.57 -11.14 6.26
C ASP A 11 18.97 -11.27 4.77
N ASN A 12 18.66 -12.41 4.17
CA ASN A 12 18.96 -12.68 2.76
C ASN A 12 18.27 -11.70 1.77
N ALA A 13 17.13 -11.12 2.14
CA ALA A 13 16.43 -10.15 1.30
C ALA A 13 17.16 -8.80 1.17
N SER A 14 17.98 -8.41 2.17
CA SER A 14 18.80 -7.20 2.09
C SER A 14 20.03 -7.43 1.23
N ASP A 15 20.73 -8.55 1.43
CA ASP A 15 21.91 -8.92 0.61
C ASP A 15 21.53 -9.05 -0.87
N LEU A 16 20.37 -9.66 -1.15
CA LEU A 16 19.86 -9.73 -2.51
C LEU A 16 19.55 -8.32 -3.05
N ALA A 17 18.98 -7.43 -2.25
CA ALA A 17 18.66 -6.07 -2.68
C ALA A 17 19.93 -5.27 -3.01
N GLU A 18 21.01 -5.44 -2.25
CA GLU A 18 22.30 -4.82 -2.50
C GLU A 18 22.93 -5.31 -3.81
N SER A 19 22.89 -6.63 -4.06
CA SER A 19 23.39 -7.19 -5.31
C SER A 19 22.58 -6.72 -6.51
N TRP A 20 21.26 -6.60 -6.38
CA TRP A 20 20.39 -6.04 -7.44
C TRP A 20 20.67 -4.57 -7.71
N ALA A 21 20.96 -3.80 -6.67
CA ALA A 21 21.36 -2.41 -6.81
C ALA A 21 22.69 -2.26 -7.58
N GLU A 22 23.54 -3.29 -7.64
CA GLU A 22 24.78 -3.25 -8.43
C GLU A 22 24.54 -3.37 -9.92
N LEU A 23 23.49 -4.11 -10.32
CA LEU A 23 23.20 -4.43 -11.72
C LEU A 23 22.80 -3.21 -12.56
N GLY A 24 22.39 -2.10 -11.92
CA GLY A 24 21.86 -0.94 -12.63
C GLY A 24 22.21 0.40 -11.99
N LYS A 25 22.13 1.47 -12.79
CA LYS A 25 22.33 2.87 -12.35
C LYS A 25 21.03 3.58 -11.97
N LEU A 26 19.89 3.02 -12.38
CA LEU A 26 18.55 3.54 -12.14
C LEU A 26 17.62 2.38 -11.77
N PHE A 27 16.78 2.58 -10.77
CA PHE A 27 15.71 1.65 -10.40
C PHE A 27 14.35 2.31 -10.62
N VAL A 28 13.43 1.61 -11.28
CA VAL A 28 12.07 2.08 -11.55
C VAL A 28 11.09 1.11 -10.89
N ASN A 29 10.31 1.58 -9.92
CA ASN A 29 9.25 0.78 -9.29
C ASN A 29 7.89 1.06 -9.92
N ASP A 30 7.34 0.09 -10.64
CA ASP A 30 6.03 0.20 -11.30
C ASP A 30 4.95 -0.74 -10.69
N ALA A 31 5.22 -1.33 -9.52
CA ALA A 31 4.36 -2.35 -8.90
C ALA A 31 3.77 -1.88 -7.56
N PHE A 32 2.76 -1.01 -7.60
CA PHE A 32 2.12 -0.42 -6.40
C PHE A 32 1.71 -1.46 -5.35
N GLY A 33 1.03 -2.54 -5.76
CA GLY A 33 0.52 -3.55 -4.82
C GLY A 33 1.58 -4.37 -4.08
N LEU A 34 2.86 -4.25 -4.48
CA LEU A 34 3.99 -4.91 -3.81
C LEU A 34 4.77 -3.94 -2.93
N HIS A 35 4.55 -2.62 -3.08
CA HIS A 35 5.28 -1.59 -2.37
C HIS A 35 4.79 -1.46 -0.93
N THR A 36 5.49 -2.13 -0.01
CA THR A 36 5.27 -2.00 1.43
C THR A 36 6.60 -1.64 2.10
N GLY A 37 6.57 -1.04 3.30
CA GLY A 37 7.80 -0.62 3.98
C GLY A 37 8.84 -1.74 4.20
N ARG A 38 8.43 -3.02 4.10
CA ARG A 38 9.29 -4.20 4.28
C ARG A 38 9.55 -4.98 2.99
N SER A 39 8.99 -4.57 1.85
CA SER A 39 9.08 -5.31 0.60
C SER A 39 10.47 -5.24 -0.02
N PHE A 40 10.75 -6.18 -0.91
CA PHE A 40 12.02 -6.29 -1.61
C PHE A 40 12.32 -5.05 -2.47
N ASP A 41 11.31 -4.51 -3.18
CA ASP A 41 11.44 -3.29 -3.97
C ASP A 41 11.78 -2.06 -3.12
N SER A 42 11.24 -1.96 -1.89
CA SER A 42 11.60 -0.92 -0.93
C SER A 42 13.09 -1.01 -0.57
N ARG A 43 13.58 -2.22 -0.30
CA ARG A 43 15.00 -2.47 0.02
C ARG A 43 15.93 -2.18 -1.14
N VAL A 44 15.59 -2.60 -2.37
CA VAL A 44 16.37 -2.28 -3.58
C VAL A 44 16.43 -0.77 -3.79
N SER A 45 15.31 -0.06 -3.63
CA SER A 45 15.27 1.39 -3.74
C SER A 45 16.13 2.09 -2.68
N GLY A 46 16.20 1.53 -1.47
CA GLY A 46 17.07 2.00 -0.39
C GLY A 46 18.55 1.79 -0.70
N ALA A 47 18.93 0.59 -1.13
CA ALA A 47 20.29 0.24 -1.52
C ALA A 47 20.80 1.11 -2.70
N MET A 48 19.95 1.38 -3.69
CA MET A 48 20.25 2.30 -4.80
C MET A 48 20.56 3.71 -4.29
N ARG A 49 19.71 4.27 -3.42
CA ARG A 49 19.91 5.61 -2.85
C ARG A 49 21.16 5.69 -1.98
N ALA A 50 21.45 4.65 -1.19
CA ALA A 50 22.67 4.57 -0.39
C ALA A 50 23.95 4.61 -1.25
N LYS A 51 23.88 4.09 -2.48
CA LYS A 51 24.95 4.16 -3.49
C LYS A 51 24.95 5.46 -4.32
N GLY A 52 24.14 6.46 -3.95
CA GLY A 52 24.01 7.72 -4.69
C GLY A 52 23.31 7.59 -6.05
N ARG A 53 22.55 6.52 -6.27
CA ARG A 53 21.84 6.22 -7.52
C ARG A 53 20.36 6.60 -7.42
N GLU A 54 19.74 6.82 -8.56
CA GLU A 54 18.34 7.20 -8.64
C GLU A 54 17.40 5.99 -8.50
N ALA A 55 16.33 6.19 -7.75
CA ALA A 55 15.24 5.23 -7.59
C ALA A 55 13.89 5.97 -7.69
N VAL A 56 13.16 5.72 -8.76
CA VAL A 56 11.98 6.47 -9.18
C VAL A 56 10.72 5.60 -9.24
N ALA A 57 9.56 6.24 -9.17
CA ALA A 57 8.28 5.59 -9.42
C ALA A 57 8.03 5.50 -10.94
N GLY A 58 7.56 4.35 -11.41
CA GLY A 58 7.06 4.15 -12.76
C GLY A 58 5.69 4.81 -12.97
N LEU A 59 5.16 4.70 -14.18
CA LEU A 59 3.92 5.38 -14.59
C LEU A 59 2.67 4.85 -13.85
N LEU A 60 2.57 3.53 -13.64
CA LEU A 60 1.46 2.92 -12.90
C LEU A 60 1.52 3.34 -11.43
N MET A 61 2.71 3.28 -10.84
CA MET A 61 2.93 3.73 -9.47
C MET A 61 2.60 5.22 -9.30
N ALA A 62 3.08 6.07 -10.21
CA ALA A 62 2.81 7.51 -10.18
C ALA A 62 1.32 7.83 -10.36
N ARG A 63 0.62 7.11 -11.26
CA ARG A 63 -0.82 7.26 -11.47
C ARG A 63 -1.61 6.89 -10.21
N GLU A 64 -1.27 5.77 -9.58
CA GLU A 64 -1.96 5.30 -8.38
C GLU A 64 -1.71 6.26 -7.21
N LEU A 65 -0.46 6.71 -7.02
CA LEU A 65 -0.11 7.66 -5.99
C LEU A 65 -0.81 9.02 -6.20
N HIS A 66 -0.93 9.47 -7.46
CA HIS A 66 -1.67 10.69 -7.79
C HIS A 66 -3.17 10.54 -7.49
N PHE A 67 -3.77 9.40 -7.82
CA PHE A 67 -5.19 9.14 -7.54
C PHE A 67 -5.47 9.10 -6.03
N LEU A 68 -4.71 8.29 -5.29
CA LEU A 68 -4.81 8.17 -3.84
C LEU A 68 -4.51 9.49 -3.13
N GLY A 69 -3.47 10.20 -3.56
CA GLY A 69 -3.09 11.50 -3.01
C GLY A 69 -4.21 12.52 -3.14
N ARG A 70 -4.85 12.62 -4.32
CA ARG A 70 -6.00 13.53 -4.51
C ARG A 70 -7.20 13.13 -3.67
N ALA A 71 -7.55 11.85 -3.65
CA ALA A 71 -8.68 11.35 -2.85
C ALA A 71 -8.48 11.61 -1.35
N MET A 72 -7.23 11.57 -0.86
CA MET A 72 -6.93 11.79 0.55
C MET A 72 -6.78 13.27 0.92
N THR A 73 -6.19 14.12 0.06
CA THR A 73 -5.83 15.50 0.42
C THR A 73 -6.92 16.53 0.16
N LYS A 74 -7.64 16.41 -0.97
CA LYS A 74 -8.74 17.30 -1.37
C LYS A 74 -9.79 16.50 -2.13
N PRO A 75 -10.56 15.65 -1.43
CA PRO A 75 -11.63 14.90 -2.08
C PRO A 75 -12.71 15.85 -2.62
N SER A 76 -13.32 15.48 -3.75
CA SER A 76 -14.54 16.13 -4.21
C SER A 76 -15.72 15.66 -3.38
N HIS A 77 -16.51 16.59 -2.85
CA HIS A 77 -17.68 16.27 -2.05
C HIS A 77 -18.93 16.08 -2.93
N PRO A 78 -19.83 15.13 -2.60
CA PRO A 78 -19.76 14.23 -1.45
C PRO A 78 -18.73 13.10 -1.64
N PHE A 79 -17.83 12.94 -0.67
CA PHE A 79 -16.83 11.88 -0.61
C PHE A 79 -17.35 10.71 0.21
N VAL A 80 -17.56 9.58 -0.47
CA VAL A 80 -18.16 8.38 0.12
C VAL A 80 -17.13 7.26 0.18
N GLY A 81 -16.81 6.80 1.39
CA GLY A 81 -16.00 5.61 1.61
C GLY A 81 -16.85 4.34 1.59
N ILE A 82 -16.39 3.28 0.94
CA ILE A 82 -17.03 1.97 0.95
C ILE A 82 -16.05 0.96 1.55
N LEU A 83 -16.45 0.32 2.66
CA LEU A 83 -15.64 -0.68 3.33
C LEU A 83 -16.39 -2.01 3.42
N GLY A 84 -15.85 -3.02 2.73
CA GLY A 84 -16.32 -4.41 2.84
C GLY A 84 -15.33 -5.29 3.59
N GLY A 85 -15.73 -6.49 4.00
CA GLY A 85 -14.80 -7.52 4.50
C GLY A 85 -15.45 -8.54 5.43
N ALA A 86 -14.64 -9.49 5.89
CA ALA A 86 -15.11 -10.56 6.79
C ALA A 86 -15.00 -10.22 8.29
N LYS A 87 -13.94 -9.50 8.70
CA LYS A 87 -13.65 -9.21 10.12
C LYS A 87 -13.17 -7.77 10.31
N ILE A 88 -13.67 -7.10 11.34
CA ILE A 88 -13.37 -5.68 11.64
C ILE A 88 -11.97 -5.45 12.21
N SER A 89 -11.42 -6.42 12.93
CA SER A 89 -10.18 -6.27 13.70
C SER A 89 -8.98 -5.78 12.90
N GLY A 90 -8.86 -6.17 11.63
CA GLY A 90 -7.77 -5.75 10.75
C GLY A 90 -8.01 -4.42 10.02
N LYS A 91 -9.12 -3.73 10.28
CA LYS A 91 -9.54 -2.53 9.53
C LYS A 91 -9.86 -1.32 10.42
N ILE A 92 -9.68 -1.43 11.74
CA ILE A 92 -10.00 -0.35 12.68
C ILE A 92 -9.21 0.91 12.34
N ASP A 93 -7.89 0.79 12.13
CA ASP A 93 -7.02 1.94 11.81
C ASP A 93 -7.40 2.60 10.48
N VAL A 94 -7.81 1.77 9.50
CA VAL A 94 -8.26 2.25 8.19
C VAL A 94 -9.60 2.97 8.32
N ILE A 95 -10.53 2.45 9.12
CA ILE A 95 -11.82 3.10 9.40
C ILE A 95 -11.58 4.45 10.08
N ALA A 96 -10.76 4.49 11.13
CA ALA A 96 -10.45 5.73 11.85
C ALA A 96 -9.89 6.81 10.92
N SER A 97 -8.91 6.45 10.08
CA SER A 97 -8.32 7.37 9.10
C SER A 97 -9.32 7.85 8.03
N LEU A 98 -10.25 6.98 7.61
CA LEU A 98 -11.28 7.34 6.63
C LEU A 98 -12.36 8.24 7.22
N LEU A 99 -12.78 8.01 8.47
CA LEU A 99 -13.83 8.78 9.14
C LEU A 99 -13.47 10.27 9.29
N GLU A 100 -12.18 10.60 9.33
CA GLU A 100 -11.71 12.00 9.35
C GLU A 100 -11.93 12.73 8.02
N ARG A 101 -12.21 12.02 6.93
CA ARG A 101 -12.16 12.56 5.56
C ARG A 101 -13.45 12.36 4.77
N VAL A 102 -14.19 11.27 5.01
CA VAL A 102 -15.41 10.94 4.25
C VAL A 102 -16.63 11.66 4.81
N ASP A 103 -17.53 12.11 3.94
CA ASP A 103 -18.85 12.62 4.36
C ASP A 103 -19.80 11.47 4.72
N ARG A 104 -19.62 10.32 4.06
CA ARG A 104 -20.44 9.12 4.27
C ARG A 104 -19.56 7.88 4.21
N LEU A 105 -19.82 6.94 5.11
CA LEU A 105 -19.18 5.63 5.12
C LEU A 105 -20.23 4.53 4.94
N LEU A 106 -20.06 3.70 3.91
CA LEU A 106 -20.88 2.53 3.65
C LEU A 106 -20.12 1.27 4.09
N ILE A 107 -20.71 0.48 4.98
CA ILE A 107 -20.12 -0.75 5.48
C ILE A 107 -20.90 -1.94 4.92
N GLY A 108 -20.20 -2.91 4.34
CA GLY A 108 -20.79 -4.11 3.75
C GLY A 108 -20.03 -5.40 4.07
N GLY A 109 -20.55 -6.53 3.59
CA GLY A 109 -19.98 -7.86 3.84
C GLY A 109 -20.25 -8.38 5.26
N ALA A 110 -19.60 -9.47 5.65
CA ALA A 110 -19.85 -10.09 6.96
C ALA A 110 -19.49 -9.17 8.15
N MET A 111 -18.64 -8.15 7.94
CA MET A 111 -18.34 -7.13 8.95
C MET A 111 -19.54 -6.26 9.30
N ALA A 112 -20.48 -6.05 8.37
CA ALA A 112 -21.70 -5.30 8.65
C ALA A 112 -22.52 -5.97 9.78
N ASN A 113 -22.46 -7.31 9.88
CA ASN A 113 -23.15 -8.04 10.94
C ASN A 113 -22.66 -7.67 12.34
N THR A 114 -21.40 -7.26 12.50
CA THR A 114 -20.88 -6.80 13.80
C THR A 114 -21.54 -5.49 14.23
N PHE A 115 -21.91 -4.62 13.27
CA PHE A 115 -22.64 -3.39 13.56
C PHE A 115 -24.13 -3.66 13.82
N PHE A 116 -24.74 -4.57 13.07
CA PHE A 116 -26.14 -4.98 13.27
C PHE A 116 -26.38 -5.76 14.57
N GLN A 117 -25.39 -6.50 15.08
CA GLN A 117 -25.47 -7.22 16.36
C GLN A 117 -25.09 -6.35 17.57
N GLY A 118 -24.57 -5.14 17.33
CA GLY A 118 -24.19 -4.20 18.39
C GLY A 118 -25.41 -3.51 19.02
N PRO A 119 -25.18 -2.62 20.01
CA PRO A 119 -26.25 -1.88 20.71
C PRO A 119 -27.03 -0.88 19.82
N TRP A 120 -26.77 -0.88 18.51
CA TRP A 120 -27.36 0.00 17.50
C TRP A 120 -28.34 -0.75 16.59
N GLY A 121 -28.54 -2.05 16.82
CA GLY A 121 -29.47 -2.93 16.09
C GLY A 121 -30.83 -3.08 16.77
#